data_AF-E2C399-F1
#
_entry.id   AF-E2C399-F1
#
_cell.length_a   1.000
_cell.length_b   1.000
_cell.length_c   1.000
_cell.angle_alpha   90.00
_cell.angle_beta   90.00
_cell.angle_gamma   90.00
#
_symmetry.space_group_name_H-M   'P 1'
#
loop_
_entity.id
_entity.type
_entity.pdbx_description
1 polymer ?
#
loop_
_entity_poly.entity_id
_entity_poly.type
_entity_poly.pdbx_seq_one_letter_code
_entity_poly.pdbx_strand_id
1 'polypeptide(L)'
;QITMTSYTIEQHVQMIKLYYQNECSLVQTLCALRPFYGRRGGPSKSTLQRLVAKFETTGSVNDQPTPIRQRNARSAENIAAVSESVQENPRQSIPRRAQELGLSQTS
;
A
#
# COMPACT_ATOMS: atom_id res chain seq x y z
N GLN A 1 5.69 0.59 -23.76
CA GLN A 1 4.85 0.37 -22.57
C GLN A 1 5.60 -0.64 -21.70
N ILE A 2 6.08 -0.23 -20.52
CA ILE A 2 6.74 -1.13 -19.55
C ILE A 2 5.88 -1.09 -18.29
N THR A 3 5.39 -2.28 -17.96
CA THR A 3 4.45 -2.65 -16.92
C THR A 3 5.00 -2.40 -15.52
N MET A 4 4.12 -2.22 -14.53
CA MET A 4 4.43 -2.15 -13.10
C MET A 4 5.26 -3.35 -12.62
N THR A 5 6.58 -3.29 -12.75
CA THR A 5 7.51 -4.22 -12.09
C THR A 5 7.74 -3.69 -10.68
N SER A 6 7.08 -4.28 -9.69
CA SER A 6 7.46 -4.08 -8.29
C SER A 6 8.88 -4.63 -8.10
N TYR A 7 9.76 -3.84 -7.48
CA TYR A 7 11.07 -4.32 -7.09
C TYR A 7 10.93 -5.25 -5.89
N THR A 8 11.79 -6.26 -5.80
CA THR A 8 11.82 -7.12 -4.61
C THR A 8 12.34 -6.33 -3.40
N ILE A 9 12.04 -6.83 -2.20
CA ILE A 9 12.56 -6.25 -0.95
C ILE A 9 14.09 -6.19 -0.99
N GLU A 10 14.74 -7.25 -1.48
CA GLU A 10 16.20 -7.31 -1.63
C GLU A 10 16.75 -6.22 -2.55
N GLN A 11 16.07 -5.97 -3.68
CA GLN A 11 16.42 -4.89 -4.60
C GLN A 11 16.29 -3.52 -3.95
N HIS A 12 15.21 -3.27 -3.19
CA HIS A 12 15.05 -2.03 -2.42
C HIS A 12 16.17 -1.85 -1.38
N VAL A 13 16.52 -2.90 -0.64
CA VAL A 13 17.62 -2.87 0.32
C VAL A 13 18.95 -2.56 -0.37
N GLN A 14 19.22 -3.18 -1.51
CA GLN A 14 20.43 -2.91 -2.29
C GLN A 14 20.51 -1.44 -2.74
N MET A 15 19.40 -0.88 -3.23
CA MET A 15 19.32 0.53 -3.65
C MET A 15 19.62 1.47 -2.49
N ILE A 16 19.04 1.22 -1.31
CA ILE A 16 19.25 2.07 -0.12
C ILE A 16 20.68 1.96 0.40
N LYS A 17 21.25 0.76 0.44
CA LYS A 17 22.66 0.56 0.82
C LYS A 17 23.59 1.36 -0.10
N LEU A 18 23.41 1.25 -1.41
CA LEU A 18 24.20 1.99 -2.39
C LEU A 18 23.98 3.49 -2.29
N TYR A 19 22.77 3.94 -1.95
CA TYR A 19 22.48 5.37 -1.79
C TYR A 19 23.33 6.00 -0.68
N TYR A 20 23.35 5.37 0.50
CA TYR A 20 24.16 5.86 1.61
C TYR A 20 25.66 5.68 1.41
N GLN A 21 26.10 4.64 0.69
CA GLN A 21 27.51 4.46 0.31
C GLN A 21 28.01 5.53 -0.67
N ASN A 22 27.12 6.07 -1.52
CA ASN A 22 27.44 7.12 -2.50
C ASN A 22 27.06 8.52 -1.97
N GLU A 23 27.28 8.79 -0.68
CA GLU A 23 27.11 10.12 -0.06
C GLU A 23 25.72 10.74 -0.29
N CYS A 24 24.67 9.91 -0.36
CA CYS A 24 23.29 10.35 -0.63
C CYS A 24 23.11 11.01 -2.03
N SER A 25 24.00 10.73 -2.99
CA SER A 25 23.90 11.25 -4.34
C SER A 25 23.12 10.33 -5.27
N LEU A 26 21.89 10.71 -5.63
CA LEU A 26 21.01 9.94 -6.52
C LEU A 26 21.68 9.57 -7.86
N VAL A 27 22.47 10.47 -8.44
CA VAL A 27 23.11 10.24 -9.75
C VAL A 27 24.20 9.18 -9.62
N GLN A 28 25.04 9.27 -8.59
CA GLN A 28 26.09 8.29 -8.34
C GLN A 28 25.50 6.92 -8.02
N THR A 29 24.45 6.86 -7.22
CA THR A 29 23.74 5.61 -6.92
C THR A 29 23.19 4.96 -8.18
N LEU A 30 22.54 5.72 -9.07
CA LEU A 30 22.03 5.20 -10.33
C LEU A 30 23.15 4.69 -11.23
N CYS A 31 24.28 5.39 -11.30
CA CYS A 31 25.47 4.91 -12.02
C CYS A 31 26.00 3.60 -11.44
N ALA A 32 26.09 3.49 -10.11
CA ALA A 32 26.53 2.28 -9.41
C ALA A 32 25.53 1.11 -9.57
N LEU A 33 24.24 1.39 -9.78
CA LEU A 33 23.20 0.38 -10.01
C LEU A 33 23.21 -0.18 -11.44
N ARG A 34 23.75 0.55 -12.44
CA ARG A 34 23.73 0.13 -13.86
C ARG A 34 24.27 -1.29 -14.12
N PRO A 35 25.38 -1.73 -13.52
CA PRO A 35 25.91 -3.08 -13.75
C PRO A 35 24.95 -4.19 -13.29
N PHE A 36 24.16 -3.94 -12.25
CA PHE A 36 23.29 -4.96 -11.64
C PHE A 36 21.96 -5.14 -12.38
N TYR A 37 21.44 -4.08 -12.99
CA TYR A 37 20.10 -4.07 -13.62
C TYR A 37 20.13 -4.06 -15.16
N GLY A 38 21.33 -4.01 -15.77
CA GLY A 38 21.50 -3.97 -17.21
C GLY A 38 20.98 -2.69 -17.87
N ARG A 39 21.03 -2.64 -19.21
CA ARG A 39 20.80 -1.40 -20.00
C ARG A 39 19.37 -0.82 -19.90
N ARG A 40 18.36 -1.64 -19.57
CA ARG A 40 16.94 -1.22 -19.53
C ARG A 40 16.18 -1.59 -18.25
N GLY A 41 16.82 -2.27 -17.29
CA GLY A 41 16.15 -2.74 -16.06
C GLY A 41 16.34 -1.87 -14.83
N GLY A 42 17.14 -0.80 -14.92
CA GLY A 42 17.50 0.03 -13.77
C GLY A 42 16.34 0.88 -13.24
N PRO A 43 16.34 1.21 -11.94
CA PRO A 43 15.37 2.14 -11.37
C PRO A 43 15.50 3.52 -11.99
N SER A 44 14.35 4.19 -12.12
CA SER A 44 14.34 5.61 -12.48
C SER A 44 14.78 6.46 -11.29
N LYS A 45 15.23 7.70 -11.56
CA LYS A 45 15.57 8.66 -10.50
C LYS A 45 14.41 8.91 -9.54
N SER A 46 13.18 9.02 -10.05
CA SER A 46 11.99 9.24 -9.23
C SER A 46 11.65 8.01 -8.37
N THR A 47 11.87 6.80 -8.89
CA THR A 47 11.71 5.56 -8.12
C THR A 47 12.66 5.54 -6.92
N LEU A 48 13.95 5.81 -7.16
CA LEU A 48 14.95 5.82 -6.09
C LEU A 48 14.65 6.91 -5.06
N GLN A 49 14.29 8.11 -5.51
CA GLN A 49 13.94 9.22 -4.61
C GLN A 49 12.73 8.89 -3.74
N ARG A 50 11.67 8.30 -4.30
CA ARG A 50 10.49 7.87 -3.53
C ARG A 50 10.84 6.78 -2.53
N LEU A 51 11.69 5.83 -2.91
CA LEU A 51 12.14 4.76 -2.03
C LEU A 51 12.92 5.30 -0.83
N VAL A 52 13.87 6.21 -1.06
CA VAL A 52 14.66 6.86 0.00
C VAL A 52 13.75 7.66 0.92
N ALA A 53 12.86 8.50 0.39
CA ALA A 53 11.93 9.29 1.21
C ALA A 53 11.02 8.40 2.06
N LYS A 54 10.50 7.30 1.49
CA LYS A 54 9.71 6.30 2.23
C LYS A 54 10.52 5.66 3.35
N PHE A 55 11.76 5.29 3.06
CA PHE A 55 12.66 4.69 4.04
C PHE A 55 12.99 5.65 5.18
N GLU A 56 13.30 6.92 4.88
CA GLU A 56 13.58 7.94 5.90
C GLU A 56 12.35 8.27 6.76
N THR A 57 11.15 8.24 6.16
CA THR A 57 9.90 8.55 6.88
C THR A 57 9.41 7.40 7.74
N THR A 58 9.49 6.16 7.26
CA THR A 58 8.83 4.99 7.89
C THR A 58 9.83 3.94 8.40
N GLY A 59 11.09 4.00 7.99
CA GLY A 59 12.11 2.96 8.26
C GLY A 59 11.89 1.66 7.49
N SER A 60 10.94 1.62 6.55
CA SER A 60 10.51 0.41 5.86
C SER A 60 10.78 0.46 4.36
N VAL A 61 11.23 -0.67 3.82
CA VAL A 61 11.47 -0.89 2.39
C VAL A 61 10.30 -1.58 1.70
N ASN A 62 9.35 -2.12 2.46
CA ASN A 62 8.21 -2.86 1.92
C ASN A 62 7.32 -1.96 1.07
N ASP A 63 6.84 -2.50 -0.04
CA ASP A 63 5.80 -1.82 -0.80
C ASP A 63 4.55 -1.66 0.05
N GLN A 64 3.97 -0.47 -0.01
CA GLN A 64 2.72 -0.21 0.67
C GLN A 64 1.64 -1.04 -0.02
N PRO A 65 0.83 -1.80 0.73
CA PRO A 65 -0.28 -2.51 0.13
C PRO A 65 -1.15 -1.47 -0.60
N THR A 66 -1.46 -1.74 -1.87
CA THR A 66 -2.37 -0.89 -2.63
C THR A 66 -3.66 -0.76 -1.81
N PRO A 67 -4.11 0.46 -1.47
CA PRO A 67 -5.31 0.63 -0.67
C PRO A 67 -6.46 -0.05 -1.39
N ILE A 68 -6.89 -1.20 -0.86
CA ILE A 68 -8.04 -1.92 -1.38
C ILE A 68 -9.24 -1.04 -1.07
N ARG A 69 -10.11 -0.84 -2.07
CA ARG A 69 -11.37 -0.10 -1.89
C ARG A 69 -12.09 -0.67 -0.66
N GLN A 70 -12.16 0.12 0.40
CA GLN A 70 -12.93 -0.26 1.57
C GLN A 70 -14.41 -0.28 1.19
N ARG A 71 -15.10 -1.37 1.54
CA ARG A 71 -16.55 -1.45 1.35
C ARG A 71 -17.20 -0.60 2.44
N ASN A 72 -17.78 0.53 2.06
CA ASN A 72 -18.45 1.46 2.99
C ASN A 72 -19.50 0.77 3.88
N ALA A 73 -20.16 -0.28 3.39
CA ALA A 73 -21.14 -1.05 4.15
C ALA A 73 -20.56 -1.78 5.38
N ARG A 74 -19.25 -2.05 5.44
CA ARG A 74 -18.58 -2.75 6.55
C ARG A 74 -17.63 -1.85 7.35
N SER A 75 -17.93 -0.55 7.45
CA SER A 75 -17.23 0.32 8.40
C SER A 75 -17.42 -0.19 9.83
N ALA A 76 -16.48 0.13 10.73
CA ALA A 76 -16.59 -0.26 12.14
C ALA A 76 -17.88 0.26 12.79
N GLU A 77 -18.30 1.47 12.41
CA GLU A 77 -19.56 2.09 12.81
C GLU A 77 -20.78 1.28 12.35
N ASN A 78 -20.82 0.89 11.07
CA ASN A 78 -21.93 0.10 10.53
C ASN A 78 -22.00 -1.30 11.18
N ILE A 79 -20.84 -1.90 11.50
CA ILE A 79 -20.77 -3.17 12.22
C ILE A 79 -21.33 -3.01 13.64
N ALA A 80 -20.97 -1.94 14.34
CA ALA A 80 -21.48 -1.65 15.69
C ALA A 80 -22.99 -1.44 15.69
N ALA A 81 -23.51 -0.60 14.79
CA ALA A 81 -24.94 -0.31 14.66
C ALA A 81 -25.77 -1.57 14.32
N VAL A 82 -25.26 -2.42 13.41
CA VAL A 82 -25.89 -3.71 13.11
C VAL A 82 -25.87 -4.62 14.34
N SER A 83 -24.76 -4.69 15.07
CA SER A 83 -24.63 -5.53 16.27
C SER A 83 -25.59 -5.12 17.38
N GLU A 84 -25.72 -3.81 17.64
CA GLU A 84 -26.63 -3.25 18.64
C GLU A 84 -28.08 -3.58 18.31
N SER A 85 -28.49 -3.34 17.07
CA SER A 85 -29.83 -3.72 16.62
C SER A 85 -30.09 -5.23 16.77
N VAL A 86 -29.06 -6.10 16.71
CA VAL A 86 -29.24 -7.58 16.78
C VAL A 86 -29.51 -7.96 18.23
N GLN A 87 -28.80 -7.31 19.15
CA GLN A 87 -29.01 -7.43 20.58
C GLN A 87 -30.43 -6.98 20.96
N GLU A 88 -30.88 -5.84 20.44
CA GLU A 88 -32.21 -5.30 20.73
C GLU A 88 -33.34 -6.19 20.18
N ASN A 89 -33.23 -6.58 18.90
CA ASN A 89 -34.31 -7.27 18.19
C ASN A 89 -33.77 -8.45 17.37
N PRO A 90 -33.48 -9.60 18.02
CA PRO A 90 -32.86 -10.75 17.35
C PRO A 90 -33.73 -11.41 16.28
N ARG A 91 -35.06 -11.20 16.33
CA ARG A 91 -36.02 -11.75 15.35
C ARG A 91 -36.22 -10.85 14.13
N GLN A 92 -35.64 -9.65 14.13
CA GLN A 92 -35.80 -8.72 13.02
C GLN A 92 -35.07 -9.23 11.78
N SER A 93 -35.75 -9.19 10.64
CA SER A 93 -35.19 -9.66 9.39
C SER A 93 -34.04 -8.77 8.90
N ILE A 94 -33.07 -9.38 8.23
CA ILE A 94 -31.90 -8.70 7.67
C ILE A 94 -32.29 -7.56 6.69
N PRO A 95 -33.28 -7.73 5.77
CA PRO A 95 -33.65 -6.65 4.85
C PRO A 95 -34.20 -5.42 5.57
N ARG A 96 -35.02 -5.64 6.60
CA ARG A 96 -35.64 -4.54 7.36
C ARG A 96 -34.58 -3.73 8.11
N ARG A 97 -33.65 -4.43 8.75
CA ARG A 97 -32.52 -3.85 9.46
C ARG A 97 -31.58 -3.07 8.55
N ALA A 98 -31.27 -3.61 7.37
CA ALA A 98 -30.46 -2.92 6.37
C ALA A 98 -31.14 -1.61 5.91
N GLN A 99 -32.46 -1.63 5.71
CA GLN A 99 -33.22 -0.43 5.36
C GLN A 99 -33.23 0.62 6.47
N GLU A 100 -33.44 0.21 7.73
CA GLU A 100 -33.44 1.12 8.88
C GLU A 100 -32.06 1.78 9.10
N LEU A 101 -30.98 1.06 8.82
CA LEU A 101 -29.61 1.55 8.94
C LEU A 101 -29.07 2.21 7.66
N GLY A 102 -29.86 2.27 6.58
CA GLY A 102 -29.44 2.85 5.30
C GLY A 102 -28.30 2.08 4.61
N LEU A 103 -28.16 0.77 4.89
CA LEU A 103 -27.09 -0.08 4.38
C LEU A 103 -27.57 -0.93 3.20
N SER A 104 -26.67 -1.17 2.24
CA SER A 104 -26.91 -2.18 1.21
C SER A 104 -26.80 -3.58 1.80
N GLN A 105 -27.80 -4.44 1.54
CA GLN A 105 -27.77 -5.85 1.96
C GLN A 105 -26.66 -6.64 1.24
N THR A 106 -26.33 -6.24 0.01
CA THR A 106 -25.29 -6.84 -0.81
C THR A 106 -24.07 -5.94 -0.90
N SER A 107 -22.87 -6.53 -0.94
CA SER A 107 -21.56 -5.87 -0.78
C SER A 107 -20.51 -6.43 -1.72
#